data_AF-A0A1B8ZZM5-F1
#
_entry.id   AF-A0A1B8ZZM5-F1
#
_cell.length_a   1.000
_cell.length_b   1.000
_cell.length_c   1.000
_cell.angle_alpha   90.00
_cell.angle_beta   90.00
_cell.angle_gamma   90.00
#
_symmetry.space_group_name_H-M   'P 1'
#
loop_
_entity.id
_entity.type
_entity.pdbx_description
1 polymer ?
#
loop_
_entity_poly.entity_id
_entity_poly.type
_entity_poly.pdbx_seq_one_letter_code
_entity_poly.pdbx_strand_id
1 'polypeptide(L)'
;MKTDINQKINIINNIVNEYFTNNTSINKIPAKDLMFLFVQAGVFTKDYKNGLPLRKLLRQLDTVSQLNLLPNIVAERKPINTYWFFQRSKTLA
;
A
#
# COMPACT_ATOMS: atom_id res chain seq x y z
N MET A 1 19.64 4.92 9.87
CA MET A 1 19.10 3.54 9.75
C MET A 1 18.33 3.46 8.43
N LYS A 2 18.81 2.72 7.43
CA LYS A 2 18.02 2.46 6.21
C LYS A 2 17.04 1.35 6.58
N THR A 3 15.77 1.68 6.82
CA THR A 3 14.73 0.66 7.06
C THR A 3 14.69 -0.28 5.87
N ASP A 4 14.84 -1.58 6.14
CA ASP A 4 14.81 -2.65 5.14
C ASP A 4 13.46 -2.62 4.39
N ILE A 5 13.48 -2.80 3.07
CA ILE A 5 12.27 -2.86 2.25
C ILE A 5 11.30 -3.93 2.75
N ASN A 6 11.80 -5.06 3.26
CA ASN A 6 10.99 -6.12 3.84
C ASN A 6 10.27 -5.66 5.11
N GLN A 7 10.96 -4.89 5.97
CA GLN A 7 10.35 -4.31 7.16
C GLN A 7 9.23 -3.32 6.78
N LYS A 8 9.46 -2.49 5.76
CA LYS A 8 8.43 -1.57 5.26
C LYS A 8 7.20 -2.30 4.77
N ILE A 9 7.38 -3.37 3.99
CA ILE A 9 6.29 -4.20 3.47
C ILE A 9 5.48 -4.82 4.61
N ASN A 10 6.14 -5.37 5.63
CA ASN A 10 5.46 -5.96 6.79
C ASN A 10 4.60 -4.92 7.53
N ILE A 11 5.13 -3.72 7.76
CA ILE A 11 4.39 -2.64 8.43
C ILE A 11 3.20 -2.19 7.56
N ILE A 12 3.38 -2.05 6.25
CA ILE A 12 2.28 -1.72 5.32
C ILE A 12 1.18 -2.78 5.40
N ASN A 13 1.52 -4.07 5.33
CA ASN A 13 0.54 -5.16 5.42
C ASN A 13 -0.24 -5.10 6.73
N ASN A 14 0.44 -4.89 7.86
CA ASN A 14 -0.21 -4.79 9.17
C ASN A 14 -1.21 -3.62 9.21
N ILE A 15 -0.80 -2.44 8.77
CA ILE A 15 -1.65 -1.24 8.75
C ILE A 15 -2.86 -1.43 7.83
N VAL A 16 -2.65 -2.01 6.65
CA VAL A 16 -3.75 -2.24 5.69
C VAL A 16 -4.73 -3.28 6.26
N ASN A 17 -4.24 -4.33 6.90
CA ASN A 17 -5.08 -5.34 7.56
C ASN A 17 -5.89 -4.75 8.73
N GLU A 18 -5.23 -3.94 9.58
CA GLU A 18 -5.88 -3.26 10.69
C GLU A 18 -6.94 -2.28 10.19
N TYR A 19 -6.63 -1.50 9.15
CA TYR A 19 -7.58 -0.59 8.52
C TYR A 19 -8.85 -1.31 8.06
N PHE A 20 -8.71 -2.43 7.35
CA PHE A 20 -9.88 -3.19 6.90
C PHE A 20 -10.60 -3.94 8.03
N THR A 21 -9.90 -4.33 9.10
CA THR A 21 -10.54 -4.90 10.30
C THR A 21 -11.44 -3.87 10.98
N ASN A 22 -10.97 -2.63 11.11
CA ASN A 22 -11.69 -1.55 11.78
C ASN A 22 -12.74 -0.85 10.90
N ASN A 23 -12.64 -1.00 9.57
CA ASN A 23 -13.53 -0.36 8.60
C ASN A 23 -14.25 -1.40 7.74
N THR A 24 -15.18 -2.15 8.35
CA THR A 24 -15.87 -3.30 7.72
C THR A 24 -16.71 -2.93 6.50
N SER A 25 -17.24 -1.69 6.43
CA SER A 25 -18.00 -1.18 5.28
C SER A 25 -17.14 -0.82 4.08
N ILE A 26 -15.83 -0.69 4.25
CA ILE A 26 -14.89 -0.31 3.19
C ILE A 26 -14.28 -1.57 2.58
N ASN A 27 -14.45 -1.73 1.28
CA ASN A 27 -13.92 -2.86 0.51
C ASN A 27 -12.71 -2.49 -0.36
N LYS A 28 -12.58 -1.20 -0.68
CA LYS A 28 -11.52 -0.67 -1.54
C LYS A 28 -11.28 0.79 -1.20
N ILE A 29 -10.01 1.18 -1.17
CA ILE A 29 -9.58 2.55 -0.89
C ILE A 29 -8.38 2.91 -1.76
N PRO A 30 -8.29 4.15 -2.29
CA PRO A 30 -7.07 4.61 -2.94
C PRO A 30 -5.87 4.49 -2.00
N ALA A 31 -4.76 3.91 -2.48
CA ALA A 31 -3.59 3.64 -1.64
C ALA A 31 -3.00 4.91 -1.03
N LYS A 32 -3.11 6.04 -1.75
CA LYS A 32 -2.68 7.36 -1.28
C LYS A 32 -3.46 7.86 -0.06
N ASP A 33 -4.68 7.40 0.16
CA ASP A 33 -5.52 7.89 1.26
C ASP A 33 -5.10 7.25 2.60
N LEU A 34 -4.36 6.13 2.58
CA LEU A 34 -3.73 5.53 3.77
C LEU A 34 -2.31 6.07 4.04
N MET A 35 -1.83 7.04 3.25
CA MET A 35 -0.46 7.53 3.36
C MET A 35 -0.14 8.11 4.74
N PHE A 36 -1.11 8.76 5.40
CA PHE A 36 -0.92 9.33 6.73
C PHE A 36 -0.57 8.26 7.77
N LEU A 37 -1.21 7.07 7.72
CA LEU A 37 -0.93 5.95 8.62
C LEU A 37 0.51 5.45 8.42
N PHE A 38 0.97 5.36 7.17
CA PHE A 38 2.32 4.92 6.87
C PHE A 38 3.40 5.93 7.33
N VAL A 39 3.07 7.23 7.35
CA VAL A 39 3.96 8.25 7.92
C VAL A 39 3.99 8.15 9.43
N GLN A 40 2.82 8.02 10.09
CA GLN A 40 2.73 7.86 11.54
C GLN A 40 3.49 6.62 12.04
N ALA A 41 3.46 5.54 11.27
CA ALA A 41 4.20 4.31 11.57
C ALA A 41 5.69 4.35 11.17
N GLY A 42 6.20 5.48 10.65
CA GLY A 42 7.61 5.65 10.30
C GLY A 42 8.06 4.90 9.03
N VAL A 43 7.14 4.33 8.25
CA VAL A 43 7.45 3.66 6.97
C VAL A 43 7.99 4.66 5.95
N PHE A 44 7.38 5.85 5.95
CA PHE A 44 7.78 6.99 5.15
C PHE A 44 8.00 8.21 6.05
N THR A 45 9.02 9.00 5.74
CA THR A 45 9.34 10.20 6.54
C THR A 45 8.24 11.25 6.51
N LYS A 46 7.56 11.40 5.37
CA LYS A 46 6.43 12.33 5.19
C LYS A 46 5.70 12.02 3.89
N ASP A 47 4.50 12.57 3.75
CA ASP A 47 3.81 12.58 2.47
C ASP A 47 4.39 13.65 1.53
N TYR A 48 4.54 13.28 0.26
CA TYR A 48 4.92 14.16 -0.82
C TYR A 48 3.97 13.96 -1.99
N LYS A 49 3.44 15.05 -2.56
CA LYS A 49 2.62 15.03 -3.79
C LYS A 49 1.54 13.93 -3.75
N ASN A 50 0.79 13.84 -2.64
CA ASN A 50 -0.31 12.90 -2.41
C ASN A 50 0.09 11.44 -2.67
N GLY A 51 0.91 10.88 -1.78
CA GLY A 51 1.33 9.48 -1.78
C GLY A 51 2.44 9.13 -2.77
N LEU A 52 3.26 10.09 -3.22
CA LEU A 52 4.39 9.81 -4.12
C LEU A 52 5.37 8.76 -3.55
N PRO A 53 5.76 8.78 -2.26
CA PRO A 53 6.70 7.78 -1.72
C PRO A 53 6.15 6.36 -1.82
N LEU A 54 4.86 6.18 -1.49
CA LEU A 54 4.17 4.90 -1.64
C LEU A 54 4.13 4.46 -3.11
N ARG A 55 3.74 5.35 -4.03
CA ARG A 55 3.70 5.03 -5.47
C ARG A 55 5.07 4.63 -6.03
N LYS A 56 6.17 5.20 -5.52
CA LYS A 56 7.53 4.79 -5.91
C LYS A 56 7.84 3.37 -5.46
N LEU A 57 7.51 3.03 -4.21
CA LEU A 57 7.67 1.68 -3.68
C LEU A 57 6.85 0.66 -4.49
N LEU A 58 5.58 0.95 -4.74
CA LEU A 58 4.69 0.07 -5.51
C LEU A 58 5.20 -0.17 -6.93
N ARG A 59 5.68 0.89 -7.61
CA ARG A 59 6.29 0.75 -8.95
C ARG A 59 7.58 -0.07 -8.91
N GLN A 60 8.39 0.08 -7.89
CA GLN A 60 9.61 -0.72 -7.72
C GLN A 60 9.24 -2.20 -7.61
N LEU A 61 8.30 -2.55 -6.72
CA LEU A 61 7.81 -3.93 -6.55
C LEU A 61 7.20 -4.48 -7.84
N ASP A 62 6.42 -3.67 -8.54
CA ASP A 62 5.79 -4.02 -9.82
C ASP A 62 6.82 -4.34 -10.91
N THR A 63 7.87 -3.52 -11.01
CA THR A 63 8.94 -3.69 -12.01
C THR A 63 9.72 -4.99 -11.79
N VAL A 64 9.79 -5.48 -10.55
CA VAL A 64 10.48 -6.73 -10.20
C VAL A 64 9.50 -7.89 -9.94
N SER A 65 8.23 -7.76 -10.32
CA SER A 65 7.20 -8.79 -10.15
C SER A 65 6.97 -9.25 -8.70
N GLN A 66 7.14 -8.35 -7.73
CA GLN A 66 7.01 -8.59 -6.29
C GLN A 66 5.77 -7.93 -5.65
N LEU A 67 4.76 -7.54 -6.45
CA LEU A 67 3.50 -7.01 -5.89
C LEU A 67 2.75 -8.04 -5.03
N ASN A 68 3.01 -9.33 -5.23
CA ASN A 68 2.47 -10.43 -4.41
C ASN A 68 2.85 -10.32 -2.92
N LEU A 69 3.89 -9.56 -2.57
CA LEU A 69 4.25 -9.27 -1.17
C LEU A 69 3.24 -8.36 -0.46
N LEU A 70 2.35 -7.71 -1.20
CA LEU A 70 1.27 -6.86 -0.71
C LEU A 70 -0.09 -7.45 -1.14
N PRO A 71 -0.63 -8.46 -0.46
CA PRO A 71 -1.82 -9.20 -0.93
C PRO A 71 -3.07 -8.34 -1.13
N ASN A 72 -3.15 -7.19 -0.46
CA ASN A 72 -4.26 -6.24 -0.57
C ASN A 72 -4.10 -5.25 -1.73
N ILE A 73 -2.98 -5.20 -2.44
CA ILE A 73 -2.75 -4.20 -3.49
C ILE A 73 -3.47 -4.57 -4.79
N VAL A 74 -4.07 -3.56 -5.42
CA VAL A 74 -4.61 -3.63 -6.79
C VAL A 74 -4.00 -2.52 -7.63
N ALA A 75 -3.42 -2.92 -8.76
CA ALA A 75 -2.95 -2.02 -9.79
C ALA A 75 -4.02 -1.90 -10.90
N GLU A 76 -4.76 -0.81 -10.93
CA GLU A 76 -5.62 -0.48 -12.06
C GLU A 76 -4.81 0.24 -13.14
N ARG A 77 -4.44 -0.49 -14.18
CA ARG A 77 -3.61 0.01 -15.26
C ARG A 77 -4.48 0.71 -16.31
N LYS A 78 -4.19 1.98 -16.57
CA LYS A 78 -4.67 2.75 -17.72
C LYS A 78 -3.51 2.91 -18.71
N PRO A 79 -3.76 3.32 -19.97
CA PRO A 79 -2.70 3.46 -20.98
C PRO A 79 -1.53 4.35 -20.55
N ILE A 80 -1.79 5.37 -19.73
CA ILE A 80 -0.78 6.35 -19.28
C ILE A 80 -0.45 6.19 -17.79
N ASN A 81 -1.46 5.88 -16.97
CA ASN A 81 -1.36 5.94 -15.51
C ASN A 81 -1.76 4.63 -14.87
N THR A 82 -1.07 4.25 -13.78
CA THR A 82 -1.52 3.18 -12.89
C THR A 82 -2.11 3.79 -11.64
N TYR A 83 -3.36 3.45 -11.35
CA TYR A 83 -4.06 3.81 -10.12
C TYR A 83 -3.89 2.67 -9.11
N TRP A 84 -3.47 3.03 -7.91
CA TRP A 84 -3.15 2.07 -6.84
C TRP A 84 -4.26 2.10 -5.80
N PHE A 85 -4.78 0.92 -5.48
CA PHE A 85 -5.80 0.74 -4.45
C PHE A 85 -5.38 -0.35 -3.49
N PHE A 86 -5.77 -0.22 -2.23
CA PHE A 86 -5.87 -1.36 -1.35
C PHE A 86 -7.30 -1.88 -1.40
N GLN A 87 -7.46 -3.19 -1.44
CA GLN A 87 -8.74 -3.87 -1.33
C GLN A 87 -8.68 -4.89 -0.19
N ARG A 88 -9.83 -5.15 0.42
CA ARG A 88 -9.97 -6.25 1.38
C ARG A 88 -9.54 -7.53 0.69
N SER A 89 -8.58 -8.25 1.26
CA SER A 89 -8.21 -9.56 0.74
C SER A 89 -9.45 -10.43 0.82
N LYS A 90 -9.84 -11.03 -0.31
CA LYS A 90 -10.69 -12.21 -0.27
C LYS A 90 -9.82 -13.34 0.23
N THR A 91 -9.52 -13.35 1.52
CA THR A 91 -9.15 -14.62 2.15
C THR A 91 -10.41 -15.46 2.00
N LEU A 92 -10.36 -16.48 1.14
CA LEU A 92 -11.42 -17.49 1.07
C LEU A 92 -11.58 -18.00 2.50
N ALA A 93 -12.75 -17.73 3.08
CA ALA A 93 -13.19 -18.37 4.31
C ALA A 93 -13.28 -19.88 4.09
#